data_AF-A0A7I7TBW6-F1
#
_entry.id   AF-A0A7I7TBW6-F1
#
_cell.length_a   1.000
_cell.length_b   1.000
_cell.length_c   1.000
_cell.angle_alpha   90.00
_cell.angle_beta   90.00
_cell.angle_gamma   90.00
#
_symmetry.space_group_name_H-M   'P 1'
#
loop_
_entity.id
_entity.type
_entity.pdbx_description
1 polymer ?
#
loop_
_entity_poly.entity_id
_entity_poly.type
_entity_poly.pdbx_seq_one_letter_code
_entity_poly.pdbx_strand_id
1 'polypeptide(L)' 'MDAATVLPLIAETDVEGVGFYRAIGFTVTALGEKYPGAQRFHAHLHARHDGATR' A
#
# COMPACT_ATOMS: atom_id res chain seq x y z
N MET A 1 23.93 -6.08 -16.15
CA MET A 1 23.64 -5.25 -14.95
C MET A 1 22.18 -5.44 -14.64
N ASP A 2 21.90 -6.10 -13.52
CA ASP A 2 20.55 -6.43 -13.07
C ASP A 2 19.78 -5.14 -12.83
N ALA A 3 18.69 -4.93 -13.58
CA ALA A 3 17.75 -3.87 -13.28
C ALA A 3 17.10 -4.23 -11.95
N ALA A 4 17.56 -3.62 -10.87
CA ALA A 4 17.06 -3.87 -9.52
C ALA A 4 15.53 -3.86 -9.57
N THR A 5 14.94 -5.05 -9.41
CA THR A 5 13.50 -5.23 -9.49
C THR A 5 12.89 -4.38 -8.38
N VAL A 6 12.19 -3.31 -8.76
CA VAL A 6 11.50 -2.47 -7.77
C VAL A 6 10.28 -3.24 -7.30
N LEU A 7 10.36 -3.73 -6.07
CA LEU A 7 9.28 -4.48 -5.43
C LEU A 7 8.23 -3.51 -4.86
N PRO A 8 6.94 -3.90 -4.85
CA PRO A 8 5.90 -3.07 -4.25
C PRO A 8 6.09 -2.95 -2.73
N LEU A 9 5.64 -1.82 -2.18
CA LEU A 9 5.59 -1.61 -0.74
C LEU A 9 4.21 -1.99 -0.20
N ILE A 10 4.18 -2.90 0.76
CA ILE A 10 2.97 -3.39 1.43
C ILE A 10 2.97 -3.00 2.90
N ALA A 11 1.79 -2.69 3.45
CA ALA A 11 1.57 -2.47 4.86
C ALA A 11 0.17 -2.91 5.30
N GLU A 12 -0.01 -3.22 6.58
CA GLU A 12 -1.32 -3.40 7.21
C GLU A 12 -1.59 -2.22 8.16
N THR A 13 -2.81 -1.69 8.14
CA THR A 13 -3.20 -0.53 8.95
C THR A 13 -4.63 -0.69 9.51
N ASP A 14 -5.03 0.22 10.39
CA ASP A 14 -6.39 0.35 10.90
C ASP A 14 -7.14 1.51 10.21
N VAL A 15 -8.37 1.75 10.63
CA VAL A 15 -9.25 2.78 10.05
C VAL A 15 -8.66 4.20 10.16
N GLU A 16 -7.90 4.50 11.22
CA GLU A 16 -7.32 5.82 11.44
C GLU A 16 -6.16 6.07 10.45
N GLY A 17 -5.39 5.03 10.13
CA GLY A 17 -4.29 5.11 9.17
C GLY A 17 -4.69 5.20 7.69
N VAL A 18 -5.91 4.79 7.32
CA VAL A 18 -6.36 4.73 5.90
C VAL A 18 -6.17 6.06 5.17
N GLY A 19 -6.50 7.18 5.81
CA GLY A 19 -6.39 8.51 5.21
C GLY A 19 -4.94 8.87 4.84
N PHE A 20 -4.00 8.56 5.73
CA PHE A 20 -2.57 8.81 5.52
C PHE A 20 -2.03 8.02 4.32
N TYR A 21 -2.29 6.71 4.26
CA TYR A 21 -1.81 5.86 3.17
C TYR A 21 -2.42 6.26 1.81
N ARG A 22 -3.71 6.59 1.76
CA ARG A 22 -4.36 7.09 0.54
C ARG A 22 -3.74 8.40 0.06
N ALA A 23 -3.42 9.33 0.97
CA ALA A 23 -2.79 10.60 0.62
C ALA A 23 -1.39 10.43 0.00
N ILE A 24 -0.66 9.36 0.37
CA ILE A 24 0.65 9.01 -0.21
C ILE A 24 0.51 8.29 -1.56
N GLY A 25 -0.70 7.82 -1.91
CA GLY A 25 -0.97 7.12 -3.17
C GLY A 25 -0.98 5.60 -3.05
N PHE A 26 -1.07 5.05 -1.83
CA PHE A 26 -1.35 3.63 -1.67
C PHE A 26 -2.78 3.31 -2.07
N THR A 27 -2.96 2.16 -2.71
CA THR A 27 -4.27 1.52 -2.80
C THR A 27 -4.56 0.80 -1.48
N VAL A 28 -5.73 1.05 -0.88
CA VAL A 28 -6.09 0.50 0.43
C VAL A 28 -7.34 -0.35 0.32
N THR A 29 -7.26 -1.62 0.71
CA THR A 29 -8.35 -2.62 0.65
C THR A 29 -8.68 -3.13 2.05
N ALA A 30 -9.95 -3.16 2.41
CA ALA A 30 -10.38 -3.73 3.69
C ALA A 30 -10.16 -5.26 3.71
N LEU A 31 -9.60 -5.76 4.81
CA LEU A 31 -9.41 -7.19 5.08
C LEU A 31 -10.55 -7.78 5.93
N GLY A 32 -11.45 -6.93 6.41
CA GLY A 32 -12.52 -7.30 7.34
C GLY A 32 -12.09 -7.16 8.80
N GLU A 33 -12.95 -7.61 9.71
CA GLU A 33 -12.68 -7.63 11.14
C GLU A 33 -11.91 -8.90 11.50
N LYS A 34 -10.66 -8.73 11.94
CA LYS A 34 -9.86 -9.84 12.47
C LYS A 34 -10.13 -10.05 13.97
N TYR A 35 -10.57 -9.00 14.65
CA TYR A 35 -11.01 -8.99 16.06
C TYR A 35 -12.26 -8.09 16.17
N PRO A 36 -13.10 -8.26 17.20
CA PRO A 36 -14.33 -7.46 17.36
C PRO A 36 -14.04 -5.96 17.29
N GLY A 37 -14.60 -5.28 16.30
CA GLY A 37 -14.45 -3.83 16.11
C GLY A 37 -13.08 -3.36 15.59
N ALA A 38 -12.17 -4.28 15.25
CA ALA A 38 -10.85 -3.95 14.70
C ALA A 38 -10.78 -4.35 13.22
N GLN A 39 -11.36 -3.53 12.36
CA GLN A 39 -11.21 -3.67 10.92
C GLN A 39 -9.75 -3.41 10.52
N ARG A 40 -9.18 -4.33 9.74
CA ARG A 40 -7.82 -4.20 9.20
C ARG A 40 -7.87 -3.87 7.72
N PHE A 41 -6.84 -3.18 7.26
CA PHE A 41 -6.71 -2.73 5.88
C PHE A 41 -5.34 -3.09 5.35
N HIS A 42 -5.29 -3.60 4.13
CA HIS A 42 -4.06 -3.80 3.38
C HIS A 42 -3.81 -2.55 2.52
N ALA A 43 -2.67 -1.89 2.72
CA ALA A 43 -2.18 -0.81 1.87
C ALA A 43 -1.08 -1.32 0.93
N HIS A 44 -1.23 -1.05 -0.36
CA HIS A 44 -0.29 -1.44 -1.42
C HIS A 44 0.13 -0.23 -2.25
N LEU A 45 1.43 0.04 -2.33
CA LEU A 45 2.01 1.03 -3.23
C LEU A 45 2.79 0.33 -4.32
N HIS A 46 2.35 0.53 -5.57
CA HIS A 46 3.04 0.00 -6.72
C HIS A 46 4.39 0.71 -6.87
N ALA A 47 5.44 -0.09 -7.03
CA ALA A 47 6.72 0.37 -7.51
C ALA A 47 6.54 1.14 -8.81
N ARG A 48 6.85 2.43 -8.81
CA ARG A 48 7.02 3.17 -10.05
C ARG A 48 8.29 2.62 -10.69
N HIS A 49 8.14 2.05 -11.89
CA HIS A 49 9.30 1.86 -12.74
C HIS A 49 9.62 3.22 -13.33
N ASP A 50 10.72 3.83 -12.91
CA ASP A 50 11.24 5.07 -13.50
C ASP A 50 11.82 4.73 -14.89
N GLY A 51 10.92 4.45 -15.83
CA GLY A 51 11.23 4.40 -17.25
C GLY A 51 11.53 5.81 -17.70
N ALA A 52 12.81 6.08 -17.97
CA ALA A 52 13.32 7.31 -18.53
C ALA A 52 12.43 7.81 -19.69
N THR A 53 11.98 9.05 -19.54
CA THR A 53 11.70 10.11 -20.53
C THR A 53 11.08 9.71 -21.88
N ARG A 54 9.92 10.32 -22.14
CA ARG A 54 9.28 10.47 -23.46
C ARG A 54 10.23 11.05 -24.52
#